data_AF-A0A2K3N5H1-F1
#
_entry.id   AF-A0A2K3N5H1-F1
#
_cell.length_a   1.000
_cell.length_b   1.000
_cell.length_c   1.000
_cell.angle_alpha   90.00
_cell.angle_beta   90.00
_cell.angle_gamma   90.00
#
_symmetry.space_group_name_H-M   'P 1'
#
loop_
_entity.id
_entity.type
_entity.pdbx_description
1 polymer ?
#
loop_
_entity_poly.entity_id
_entity_poly.type
_entity_poly.pdbx_seq_one_letter_code
_entity_poly.pdbx_strand_id
1 'polypeptide(L)'
;MRALLCSEIPSIDDWIRAFSPANFSGNHECDWPGSGSFYGNMDSVGECGVLAETMFYVPASNRAKFWYSIDYGMFRFCVADTEHDWREGTEQYKFIEHCLVSVDRQ
;
A
#
# COMPACT_ATOMS: atom_id res chain seq x y z
N MET A 1 -25.55 4.25 13.93
CA MET A 1 -26.11 4.60 12.62
C MET A 1 -25.33 3.85 11.57
N ARG A 2 -26.02 3.09 10.72
CA ARG A 2 -25.42 2.31 9.64
C ARG A 2 -25.43 3.19 8.39
N ALA A 3 -24.28 3.69 7.97
CA ALA A 3 -24.16 4.40 6.70
C ALA A 3 -23.83 3.36 5.61
N LEU A 4 -24.80 3.09 4.74
CA LEU A 4 -24.59 2.46 3.44
C LEU A 4 -24.11 3.54 2.47
N LEU A 5 -22.92 3.36 1.88
CA LEU A 5 -22.44 4.07 0.68
C LEU A 5 -21.89 2.95 -0.24
N CYS A 6 -22.66 2.49 -1.23
CA CYS A 6 -22.78 2.97 -2.62
C CYS A 6 -21.64 2.48 -3.54
N SER A 7 -22.01 1.58 -4.46
CA SER A 7 -21.41 1.14 -5.74
C SER A 7 -20.01 0.48 -5.80
N GLU A 8 -20.00 -0.75 -6.35
CA GLU A 8 -18.83 -1.56 -6.74
C GLU A 8 -18.21 -1.16 -8.10
N ILE A 9 -18.46 0.05 -8.63
CA ILE A 9 -17.92 0.48 -9.93
C ILE A 9 -17.21 1.83 -9.76
N PRO A 10 -15.87 1.90 -9.89
CA PRO A 10 -15.12 3.14 -9.86
C PRO A 10 -15.49 4.07 -11.03
N SER A 11 -15.54 5.38 -10.76
CA SER A 11 -15.84 6.47 -11.70
C SER A 11 -14.63 6.88 -12.54
N ILE A 12 -14.83 7.67 -13.62
CA ILE A 12 -13.77 8.19 -14.50
C ILE A 12 -12.63 8.92 -13.73
N ASP A 13 -12.95 9.52 -12.58
CA ASP A 13 -11.98 10.25 -11.73
C ASP A 13 -11.21 9.33 -10.76
N ASP A 14 -11.74 8.13 -10.48
CA ASP A 14 -10.99 7.08 -9.76
C ASP A 14 -9.84 6.55 -10.61
N TRP A 15 -9.96 6.64 -11.94
CA TRP A 15 -8.90 6.21 -12.85
C TRP A 15 -7.64 7.07 -12.75
N ILE A 16 -7.74 8.38 -12.55
CA ILE A 16 -6.54 9.23 -12.36
C ILE A 16 -5.83 8.87 -11.04
N ARG A 17 -6.57 8.44 -10.00
CA ARG A 17 -5.97 7.95 -8.74
C ARG A 17 -5.51 6.48 -8.80
N ALA A 18 -6.10 5.65 -9.68
CA ALA A 18 -5.83 4.22 -9.79
C ALA A 18 -4.76 3.84 -10.84
N PHE A 19 -4.47 4.72 -11.80
CA PHE A 19 -3.58 4.38 -12.93
C PHE A 19 -2.09 4.54 -12.69
N SER A 20 -1.67 5.00 -11.51
CA SER A 20 -0.25 5.04 -11.18
C SER A 20 0.05 4.07 -10.05
N PRO A 21 0.89 3.03 -10.26
CA PRO A 21 1.54 2.33 -9.16
C PRO A 21 2.51 3.24 -8.40
N ALA A 22 2.46 4.57 -8.60
CA ALA A 22 3.36 5.58 -8.06
C ALA A 22 2.99 6.06 -6.66
N ASN A 23 1.90 5.58 -6.07
CA ASN A 23 1.61 5.83 -4.67
C ASN A 23 2.36 4.80 -3.84
N PHE A 24 3.37 5.28 -3.12
CA PHE A 24 4.19 4.52 -2.19
C PHE A 24 4.10 5.19 -0.82
N SER A 25 4.19 4.40 0.23
CA SER A 25 4.48 4.89 1.57
C SER A 25 5.99 4.91 1.76
N GLY A 26 6.52 6.00 2.28
CA GLY A 26 7.89 6.11 2.75
C GLY A 26 7.94 6.76 4.13
N ASN A 27 9.16 7.06 4.58
CA ASN A 27 9.41 7.59 5.92
C ASN A 27 8.63 8.89 6.20
N HIS A 28 8.55 9.81 5.21
CA HIS A 28 7.79 11.05 5.34
C HIS A 28 6.27 10.84 5.43
N GLU A 29 5.77 9.65 5.09
CA GLU A 29 4.36 9.32 5.19
C GLU A 29 4.05 8.56 6.48
N CYS A 30 4.90 7.63 6.92
CA CYS A 30 4.58 6.67 8.00
C CYS A 30 5.35 6.85 9.31
N ASP A 31 6.61 7.30 9.28
CA ASP A 31 7.50 7.17 10.44
C ASP A 31 7.09 8.06 11.60
N TRP A 32 6.78 7.42 12.73
CA TRP A 32 6.55 8.11 14.00
C TRP A 32 6.89 7.21 15.19
N PRO A 33 7.60 7.69 16.24
CA PRO A 33 7.96 6.83 17.37
C PRO A 33 6.71 6.26 18.06
N GLY A 34 6.67 4.93 18.20
CA GLY A 34 5.58 4.23 18.88
C GLY A 34 4.29 4.05 18.05
N SER A 35 4.29 4.36 16.75
CA SER A 35 3.15 4.11 15.84
C SER A 35 3.08 2.65 15.35
N GLY A 36 4.18 1.91 15.44
CA GLY A 36 4.31 0.56 14.86
C GLY A 36 5.11 0.53 13.55
N SER A 37 5.58 1.68 13.04
CA SER A 37 6.55 1.73 11.95
C SER A 37 7.85 1.00 12.33
N PHE A 38 8.47 0.37 11.34
CA PHE A 38 9.76 -0.32 11.47
C PHE A 38 10.87 0.68 11.79
N TYR A 39 10.83 1.86 11.15
CA TYR A 39 11.68 2.99 11.46
C TYR A 39 10.95 3.95 12.40
N GLY A 40 11.54 4.19 13.58
CA GLY A 40 10.96 5.05 14.61
C GLY A 40 11.34 6.53 14.45
N ASN A 41 11.52 7.03 13.23
CA ASN A 41 11.88 8.43 12.98
C ASN A 41 10.68 9.35 13.21
N MET A 42 10.89 10.66 13.14
CA MET A 42 9.82 11.67 13.25
C MET A 42 9.48 12.30 11.88
N ASP A 43 9.77 11.58 10.80
CA ASP A 43 9.78 12.13 9.44
C ASP A 43 8.37 12.40 8.92
N SER A 44 7.37 11.67 9.41
CA SER A 44 5.96 11.94 9.13
C SER A 44 5.40 13.15 9.89
N VAL A 45 6.16 13.71 10.83
CA VAL A 45 5.75 14.85 11.67
C VAL A 45 4.38 14.63 12.36
N GLY A 46 4.08 13.36 12.68
CA GLY A 46 2.87 12.95 13.38
C GLY A 46 1.73 12.52 12.47
N GLU A 47 1.92 12.46 11.15
CA GLU A 47 0.93 11.93 10.22
C GLU A 47 0.73 10.41 10.34
N CYS A 48 1.80 9.69 10.72
CA CYS A 48 1.79 8.25 11.01
C CYS A 48 1.01 7.38 10.00
N GLY A 49 1.11 7.71 8.72
CA GLY A 49 0.50 6.99 7.60
C GLY A 49 -0.93 7.40 7.27
N VAL A 50 -1.62 8.14 8.15
CA VAL A 50 -3.07 8.41 8.06
C VAL A 50 -3.43 9.16 6.77
N LEU A 51 -2.63 10.17 6.39
CA LEU A 51 -2.91 10.92 5.17
C LEU A 51 -2.64 10.10 3.92
N ALA A 52 -1.51 9.39 3.84
CA ALA A 52 -1.19 8.54 2.70
C ALA A 52 -2.25 7.45 2.50
N GLU A 53 -2.63 6.74 3.57
CA GLU A 53 -3.61 5.64 3.50
C GLU A 53 -5.03 6.12 3.22
N THR A 54 -5.38 7.38 3.52
CA THR A 54 -6.73 7.92 3.33
C THR A 54 -6.88 8.59 1.98
N MET A 55 -5.90 9.43 1.61
CA MET A 55 -5.97 10.29 0.43
C MET A 55 -5.70 9.52 -0.86
N PHE A 56 -4.78 8.57 -0.83
CA PHE A 56 -4.42 7.78 -2.00
C PHE A 56 -5.04 6.39 -1.92
N TYR A 57 -5.64 5.98 -3.03
CA TYR A 57 -6.15 4.62 -3.17
C TYR A 57 -5.04 3.74 -3.76
N VAL A 58 -4.84 2.59 -3.12
CA VAL A 58 -4.02 1.49 -3.62
C VAL A 58 -4.77 0.18 -3.39
N PRO A 59 -4.61 -0.85 -4.25
CA PRO A 59 -5.32 -2.12 -4.12
C PRO A 59 -4.69 -3.04 -3.05
N ALA A 60 -4.35 -2.50 -1.88
CA ALA A 60 -3.83 -3.25 -0.75
C ALA A 60 -4.98 -3.94 0.01
N SER A 61 -4.77 -5.18 0.46
CA SER A 61 -5.75 -5.87 1.32
C SER A 61 -5.98 -5.15 2.65
N ASN A 62 -4.96 -4.44 3.13
CA ASN A 62 -5.03 -3.52 4.25
C ASN A 62 -4.25 -2.24 3.89
N ARG A 63 -4.95 -1.11 3.78
CA ARG A 63 -4.35 0.18 3.36
C ARG A 63 -3.35 0.73 4.38
N ALA A 64 -3.46 0.36 5.66
CA ALA A 64 -2.49 0.75 6.69
C ALA A 64 -1.12 0.09 6.51
N LYS A 65 -1.04 -1.00 5.75
CA LYS A 65 0.20 -1.73 5.45
C LYS A 65 0.83 -1.32 4.12
N PHE A 66 0.07 -0.66 3.27
CA PHE A 66 0.49 -0.05 1.99
C PHE A 66 1.22 -0.95 0.96
N TRP A 67 1.41 -2.25 1.20
CA TRP A 67 1.92 -3.19 0.19
C TRP A 67 0.80 -3.82 -0.65
N TYR A 68 1.01 -3.91 -1.96
CA TYR A 68 0.01 -4.37 -2.92
C TYR A 68 0.62 -4.86 -4.23
N SER A 69 -0.17 -5.62 -5.00
CA SER A 69 0.20 -6.04 -6.34
C SER A 69 -0.80 -5.51 -7.36
N ILE A 70 -0.32 -5.09 -8.53
CA ILE A 70 -1.18 -4.65 -9.64
C ILE A 70 -0.58 -5.09 -10.97
N ASP A 71 -1.46 -5.41 -11.92
CA ASP A 71 -1.10 -5.76 -13.29
C ASP A 71 -1.44 -4.61 -14.24
N TYR A 72 -0.47 -4.26 -15.10
CA TYR A 72 -0.68 -3.31 -16.19
C TYR A 72 -0.03 -3.83 -17.48
N GLY A 73 -0.87 -4.25 -18.42
CA GLY A 73 -0.41 -4.85 -19.67
C GLY A 73 0.44 -6.09 -19.42
N MET A 74 1.72 -6.03 -19.81
CA MET A 74 2.69 -7.13 -19.64
C MET A 74 3.49 -7.05 -18.33
N PHE A 75 3.18 -6.08 -17.45
CA PHE A 75 3.93 -5.85 -16.23
C PHE A 75 3.11 -6.17 -14.98
N ARG A 76 3.65 -7.04 -14.12
CA ARG A 76 3.26 -7.15 -12.71
C ARG A 76 4.12 -6.21 -11.88
N PHE A 77 3.47 -5.41 -11.04
CA PHE A 77 4.12 -4.64 -9.98
C PHE A 77 3.85 -5.32 -8.63
N CYS A 78 4.91 -5.53 -7.85
CA CYS A 78 4.85 -5.96 -6.45
C CYS A 78 5.41 -4.82 -5.61
N VAL A 79 4.52 -4.05 -4.97
CA VAL A 79 4.87 -2.87 -4.21
C VAL A 79 4.98 -3.22 -2.73
N ALA A 80 6.16 -3.00 -2.15
CA ALA A 80 6.42 -3.13 -0.73
C ALA A 80 6.33 -1.75 -0.05
N ASP A 81 6.14 -1.76 1.27
CA ASP A 81 6.25 -0.62 2.16
C ASP A 81 7.48 -0.78 3.04
N THR A 82 8.46 0.11 2.87
CA THR A 82 9.72 0.08 3.60
C THR A 82 9.57 0.47 5.06
N GLU A 83 8.45 1.10 5.42
CA GLU A 83 8.20 1.53 6.81
C GLU A 83 7.59 0.41 7.67
N HIS A 84 7.42 -0.78 7.10
CA HIS A 84 7.05 -2.01 7.80
C HIS A 84 8.10 -3.10 7.61
N ASP A 85 8.22 -4.02 8.56
CA ASP A 85 9.23 -5.09 8.51
C ASP A 85 9.05 -6.00 7.27
N TRP A 86 10.07 -6.07 6.41
CA TRP A 86 10.08 -6.87 5.17
C TRP A 86 10.96 -8.13 5.28
N ARG A 87 11.56 -8.41 6.45
CA ARG A 87 12.47 -9.55 6.65
C ARG A 87 11.75 -10.89 6.54
N GLU A 88 12.52 -11.95 6.31
CA GLU A 88 11.98 -13.31 6.19
C GLU A 88 11.10 -13.68 7.41
N GLY A 89 9.96 -14.31 7.14
CA GLY A 89 8.98 -14.72 8.16
C GLY A 89 7.90 -13.67 8.49
N THR A 90 8.08 -12.42 8.08
CA THR A 90 7.08 -11.35 8.25
C THR A 90 5.88 -11.54 7.33
N GLU A 91 4.81 -10.80 7.60
CA GLU A 91 3.63 -10.78 6.73
C GLU A 91 3.93 -10.17 5.36
N GLN A 92 4.68 -9.07 5.34
CA GLN A 92 5.09 -8.43 4.10
C GLN A 92 5.97 -9.34 3.24
N TYR A 93 6.90 -10.09 3.83
CA TYR A 93 7.71 -11.06 3.11
C TYR A 93 6.85 -12.13 2.41
N LYS A 94 5.85 -12.68 3.13
CA LYS A 94 4.90 -13.66 2.55
C LYS A 94 4.08 -13.06 1.42
N PHE A 95 3.68 -11.80 1.54
CA PHE A 95 3.02 -11.08 0.45
C PHE A 95 3.95 -10.95 -0.77
N ILE A 96 5.20 -10.52 -0.58
CA ILE A 96 6.18 -10.35 -1.67
C ILE A 96 6.41 -11.67 -2.38
N GLU A 97 6.64 -12.76 -1.63
CA GLU A 97 6.81 -14.10 -2.18
C GLU A 97 5.60 -14.50 -3.03
N HIS A 98 4.38 -14.40 -2.47
CA HIS A 98 3.15 -14.71 -3.20
C HIS A 98 2.97 -13.86 -4.47
N CYS A 99 3.28 -12.56 -4.40
CA CYS A 99 3.18 -11.67 -5.56
C CYS A 99 4.10 -12.09 -6.70
N LEU A 100 5.35 -12.46 -6.38
CA LEU A 100 6.37 -12.81 -7.35
C LEU A 100 6.17 -14.21 -7.96
N VAL A 101 5.63 -15.17 -7.22
CA VAL A 101 5.40 -16.54 -7.71
C VAL A 101 4.09 -16.71 -8.49
N SER A 102 3.13 -15.81 -8.32
CA SER A 102 1.81 -15.90 -8.97
C SER A 102 1.76 -15.33 -10.39
N VAL A 103 2.85 -14.74 -10.88
CA VAL A 103 2.94 -14.20 -12.26
C VAL A 103 3.16 -15.32 -13.25
N ASP A 104 2.33 -15.37 -14.30
CA ASP A 104 2.61 -16.18 -15.48
C ASP A 104 3.70 -15.51 -16.33
N ARG A 105 4.77 -16.26 -16.61
CA ARG A 105 5.95 -15.82 -17.38
C ARG A 105 6.21 -16.69 -18.61
N GLN A 106 5.26 -17.56 -18.98
CA GLN A 106 5.39 -18.45 -20.16
C GLN A 106 5.17 -17.73 -21.48
#